data_AF-A0A0D0S9I9-F1
#
_entry.id   AF-A0A0D0S9I9-F1
#
_cell.length_a   1.000
_cell.length_b   1.000
_cell.length_c   1.000
_cell.angle_alpha   90.00
_cell.angle_beta   90.00
_cell.angle_gamma   90.00
#
_symmetry.space_group_name_H-M   'P 1'
#
loop_
_entity.id
_entity.type
_entity.pdbx_description
1 polymer ?
#
loop_
_entity_poly.entity_id
_entity_poly.type
_entity_poly.pdbx_seq_one_letter_code
_entity_poly.pdbx_strand_id
1 'polypeptide(L)'
;MEKDLQPIIPKECPGTYNQALMEIGALVCLPTKEPHCNECPMENICLSHKKNLTDVIPYKAPKKQRKIEKKRYYLLNMKIK
;
A
#
# COMPACT_ATOMS: atom_id res chain seq x y z
N MET A 1 -7.29 6.42 -12.22
CA MET A 1 -6.27 6.29 -11.16
C MET A 1 -4.86 6.31 -11.73
N GLU A 2 -4.43 5.30 -12.50
CA GLU A 2 -3.05 5.32 -13.07
C GLU A 2 -2.83 6.46 -14.07
N LYS A 3 -3.84 6.76 -14.91
CA LYS A 3 -3.77 7.89 -15.86
C LYS A 3 -3.62 9.25 -15.19
N ASP A 4 -4.14 9.39 -13.97
CA ASP A 4 -4.13 10.67 -13.23
C ASP A 4 -2.76 10.95 -12.59
N LEU A 5 -1.93 9.90 -12.43
CA LEU A 5 -0.58 9.98 -11.86
C LEU A 5 0.50 10.26 -12.91
N GLN A 6 0.25 9.93 -14.18
CA GLN A 6 1.22 10.11 -15.27
C GLN A 6 1.79 11.54 -15.38
N PRO A 7 1.02 12.63 -15.16
CA PRO A 7 1.56 13.98 -15.23
C PRO A 7 2.51 14.35 -14.08
N ILE A 8 2.46 13.61 -12.96
CA ILE A 8 3.15 13.94 -11.71
C ILE A 8 4.48 13.17 -11.60
N ILE A 9 4.55 11.99 -12.21
CA ILE A 9 5.76 11.15 -12.19
C ILE A 9 6.85 11.81 -13.06
N PRO A 10 8.05 12.07 -12.52
CA PRO A 10 9.18 12.57 -13.30
C PRO A 10 9.56 11.61 -14.42
N LYS A 11 9.79 12.12 -15.63
CA LYS A 11 10.11 11.29 -16.81
C LYS A 11 11.53 10.74 -16.76
N GLU A 12 12.43 11.47 -16.11
CA GLU A 12 13.85 11.20 -16.04
C GLU A 12 14.17 10.11 -15.01
N CYS A 13 13.39 10.02 -13.93
CA CYS A 13 13.64 9.10 -12.82
C CYS A 13 12.36 8.47 -12.21
N PRO A 14 11.48 7.85 -13.03
CA PRO A 14 10.21 7.31 -12.54
C PRO A 14 10.37 6.20 -11.50
N GLY A 15 11.42 5.38 -11.63
CA GLY A 15 11.72 4.30 -10.69
C GLY A 15 12.06 4.81 -9.29
N THR A 16 12.94 5.83 -9.21
CA THR A 16 13.32 6.47 -7.95
C THR A 16 12.13 7.16 -7.29
N TYR A 17 11.30 7.86 -8.07
CA TYR A 17 10.07 8.48 -7.57
C TYR A 17 9.12 7.44 -6.95
N ASN A 18 8.87 6.35 -7.66
CA ASN A 18 8.00 5.28 -7.16
C ASN A 18 8.57 4.60 -5.91
N GLN A 19 9.88 4.36 -5.88
CA GLN A 19 10.55 3.80 -4.71
C GLN A 19 10.43 4.71 -3.49
N ALA A 20 10.67 6.00 -3.65
CA ALA A 20 10.52 6.98 -2.58
C ALA A 20 9.08 6.99 -2.03
N LEU A 21 8.06 6.94 -2.89
CA LEU A 21 6.66 6.85 -2.45
C LEU A 21 6.36 5.57 -1.67
N MET A 22 6.91 4.42 -2.10
CA MET A 22 6.76 3.16 -1.37
C MET A 22 7.42 3.20 0.01
N GLU A 23 8.63 3.77 0.09
CA GLU A 23 9.35 3.90 1.36
C GLU A 23 8.66 4.84 2.35
N ILE A 24 8.09 5.96 1.86
CA ILE A 24 7.25 6.84 2.69
C ILE A 24 6.08 6.04 3.28
N GLY A 25 5.38 5.23 2.48
CA GLY A 25 4.27 4.40 2.95
C GLY A 25 4.68 3.29 3.93
N ALA A 26 5.91 2.80 3.84
CA ALA A 26 6.43 1.73 4.68
C ALA A 26 6.98 2.23 6.03
N LEU A 27 7.63 3.41 6.04
CA LEU A 27 8.40 3.90 7.18
C LEU A 27 7.77 5.10 7.90
N VAL A 28 6.98 5.92 7.20
CA VAL A 28 6.49 7.21 7.71
C VAL A 28 4.95 7.25 7.78
N CYS A 29 4.27 7.03 6.65
CA CYS A 29 2.82 7.07 6.53
C CYS A 29 2.19 5.71 6.88
N LEU A 30 2.28 5.32 8.15
CA LEU A 30 1.96 3.98 8.62
C LEU A 30 0.44 3.71 8.66
N PRO A 31 -0.07 2.62 8.07
CA PRO A 31 -1.52 2.36 7.97
C PRO A 31 -2.17 1.69 9.19
N THR A 32 -1.36 1.24 10.14
CA THR A 32 -1.80 0.48 11.34
C THR A 32 -1.30 1.13 12.64
N LYS A 33 -0.41 2.12 12.53
CA LYS A 33 0.17 2.88 13.64
C LYS A 33 0.00 4.36 13.35
N GLU A 34 0.27 5.21 14.34
CA GLU A 34 0.33 6.65 14.14
C GLU A 34 1.41 6.98 13.08
N PRO A 35 1.07 7.72 12.01
CA PRO A 35 2.05 8.13 11.02
C PRO A 35 2.98 9.21 11.60
N HIS A 36 4.26 9.18 11.22
CA HIS A 36 5.25 10.14 11.68
C HIS A 36 5.16 11.45 10.86
N CYS A 37 4.04 12.16 10.96
CA CYS A 37 3.75 13.30 10.08
C CYS A 37 4.79 14.43 10.18
N ASN A 38 5.36 14.68 11.37
CA ASN A 38 6.38 15.71 11.58
C ASN A 38 7.73 15.41 10.88
N GLU A 39 7.96 14.14 10.51
CA GLU A 39 9.16 13.71 9.78
C GLU A 39 8.86 13.48 8.29
N CYS A 40 7.60 13.66 7.87
CA CYS A 40 7.17 13.36 6.53
C CYS A 40 7.63 14.46 5.55
N PRO A 41 8.36 14.10 4.47
CA PRO A 41 8.77 15.09 3.48
C PRO A 41 7.60 15.77 2.76
N MET A 42 6.39 15.19 2.86
CA MET A 42 5.16 15.70 2.24
C MET A 42 4.23 16.42 3.24
N GLU A 43 4.65 16.66 4.49
CA GLU A 43 3.82 17.26 5.54
C GLU A 43 3.10 18.53 5.08
N ASN A 44 3.84 19.44 4.44
CA ASN A 44 3.34 20.74 3.98
C ASN A 44 2.26 20.65 2.90
N ILE A 45 2.14 19.52 2.20
CA ILE A 45 1.17 19.31 1.11
C ILE A 45 0.12 18.24 1.46
N CYS A 46 0.27 17.55 2.61
CA CYS A 46 -0.62 16.47 3.01
C CYS A 46 -1.96 17.02 3.53
N LEU A 47 -3.03 16.84 2.73
CA LEU A 47 -4.38 17.25 3.11
C LEU A 47 -4.93 16.44 4.30
N SER A 48 -4.59 15.15 4.39
CA SER A 48 -5.04 14.31 5.51
C SER A 48 -4.45 14.78 6.83
N HIS A 49 -3.17 15.17 6.85
CA HIS A 49 -2.53 15.73 8.04
C HIS A 49 -3.17 17.07 8.43
N LYS A 50 -3.30 18.00 7.47
CA LYS A 50 -3.91 19.33 7.72
C LYS A 50 -5.35 19.28 8.23
N LYS A 51 -6.07 18.21 7.91
CA LYS A 51 -7.48 18.01 8.31
C LYS A 51 -7.66 17.05 9.48
N ASN A 52 -6.58 16.52 10.06
CA ASN A 52 -6.63 15.48 11.09
C ASN A 52 -7.45 14.24 10.66
N LEU A 53 -7.21 13.75 9.44
CA LEU A 53 -7.89 12.59 8.83
C LEU A 53 -6.95 11.40 8.58
N THR A 54 -5.76 11.42 9.18
CA THR A 54 -4.73 10.38 8.98
C THR A 54 -5.11 9.02 9.56
N ASP A 55 -6.03 8.99 10.51
CA ASP A 55 -6.56 7.81 11.18
C ASP A 55 -7.68 7.10 10.37
N VAL A 56 -8.43 7.87 9.58
CA VAL A 56 -9.56 7.36 8.76
C VAL A 56 -9.22 7.10 7.29
N ILE A 57 -8.09 7.63 6.81
CA ILE A 57 -7.59 7.43 5.44
C ILE A 57 -6.42 6.44 5.45
N PRO A 58 -6.38 5.43 4.56
CA PRO A 58 -7.39 5.12 3.53
C PRO A 58 -8.60 4.39 4.10
N TYR A 59 -9.77 4.62 3.48
CA TYR A 59 -10.97 3.85 3.78
C TYR A 59 -10.73 2.36 3.49
N LYS A 60 -10.78 1.53 4.54
CA LYS A 60 -10.67 0.07 4.43
C LYS A 60 -12.06 -0.53 4.32
N ALA A 61 -12.45 -0.93 3.11
CA ALA A 61 -13.70 -1.65 2.90
C ALA A 61 -13.73 -2.95 3.72
N PRO A 62 -14.90 -3.37 4.25
CA PRO A 62 -15.01 -4.61 5.00
C PRO A 62 -14.58 -5.81 4.16
N LYS A 63 -13.83 -6.74 4.77
CA LYS A 63 -13.36 -7.96 4.09
C LYS A 63 -14.55 -8.79 3.62
N LYS A 64 -14.54 -9.19 2.35
CA LYS A 64 -15.52 -10.16 1.83
C LYS A 64 -15.39 -11.48 2.59
N GLN A 65 -16.52 -12.10 2.90
CA GLN A 65 -16.53 -13.42 3.52
C GLN A 65 -15.78 -14.42 2.63
N ARG A 66 -14.93 -15.23 3.26
CA ARG A 66 -14.15 -16.25 2.56
C ARG A 66 -15.11 -17.29 1.96
N LYS A 67 -15.05 -17.50 0.65
CA LYS A 67 -15.71 -18.64 0.01
C LYS A 67 -15.00 -19.92 0.46
N ILE A 68 -15.76 -20.84 1.06
CA ILE A 68 -15.28 -22.16 1.43
C ILE A 68 -15.53 -23.08 0.22
N GLU A 69 -14.45 -23.49 -0.45
CA GLU A 69 -14.51 -24.42 -1.58
C GLU A 69 -14.03 -25.80 -1.15
N LYS A 70 -14.80 -26.85 -1.46
CA LYS A 70 -14.35 -28.23 -1.27
C LYS A 70 -13.40 -28.59 -2.41
N LYS A 71 -12.11 -28.76 -2.12
CA LYS A 71 -11.10 -29.21 -3.09
C LYS A 71 -10.72 -30.66 -2.78
N ARG A 72 -10.63 -31.48 -3.82
CA ARG A 72 -10.16 -32.87 -3.74
C ARG A 72 -8.71 -32.90 -4.17
N TYR A 73 -7.85 -33.44 -3.32
CA TYR A 73 -6.42 -33.56 -3.58
C TYR A 73 -6.06 -35.02 -3.82
N TYR A 74 -5.18 -35.28 -4.78
CA TYR A 74 -4.56 -36.58 -4.99
C TYR A 74 -3.10 -36.47 -4.54
N LEU A 75 -2.70 -37.34 -3.62
CA LEU A 75 -1.31 -37.46 -3.19
C LEU A 75 -0.63 -38.53 -4.03
N LEU A 76 0.37 -38.12 -4.80
CA LEU A 76 1.23 -39.04 -5.56
C LEU A 76 2.44 -39.39 -4.69
N ASN A 77 2.50 -40.64 -4.24
CA ASN A 77 3.70 -41.16 -3.59
C ASN A 77 4.66 -41.68 -4.66
N MET A 78 5.72 -40.93 -4.96
CA MET A 78 6.82 -41.39 -5.78
C MET A 78 7.92 -41.98 -4.89
N LYS A 79 8.21 -43.27 -5.06
CA LYS A 79 9.44 -43.87 -4.52
C LYS A 79 10.57 -43.60 -5.51
N ILE A 80 11.58 -42.85 -5.07
CA ILE A 80 12.84 -42.69 -5.81
C ILE A 80 13.64 -43.99 -5.59
N LYS A 81 14.05 -44.64 -6.68
CA LYS A 81 14.93 -45.84 -6.66
C LYS A 81 16.39 -45.42 -6.62
#